data_AF-A0A1G0B3H4-F1
#
_entry.id   AF-A0A1G0B3H4-F1
#
_cell.length_a   1.000
_cell.length_b   1.000
_cell.length_c   1.000
_cell.angle_alpha   90.00
_cell.angle_beta   90.00
_cell.angle_gamma   90.00
#
_symmetry.space_group_name_H-M   'P 1'
#
loop_
_entity.id
_entity.type
_entity.pdbx_description
1 polymer ?
#
loop_
_entity_poly.entity_id
_entity_poly.type
_entity_poly.pdbx_seq_one_letter_code
_entity_poly.pdbx_strand_id
1 'polypeptide(L)'
;MNFKELIAETGSITLSRKELDLIFREENYSKSFIKLDDNSEIIIDSSGSFENNYNEIRLLNLERLFTEKLKLYILEETFEYGYENKADTLVKSQMSLNRVVTKEWLNNIYVHNYNNSEYMNGILRLISRFEIDEISPQGPTMAIAAIAHKNEEIQESGIRAFESWSSFNHINILKSIKVESEWLREYLNSVIKNIEAEYAVVS
;
A
#
# COMPACT_ATOMS: atom_id res chain seq x y z
N MET A 1 12.92 39.51 4.07
CA MET A 1 12.42 39.12 2.74
C MET A 1 11.84 37.73 2.90
N ASN A 2 10.55 37.55 2.60
CA ASN A 2 9.86 36.28 2.84
C ASN A 2 10.32 35.26 1.78
N PHE A 3 10.62 34.02 2.17
CA PHE A 3 11.08 32.96 1.24
C PHE A 3 10.13 32.75 0.06
N LYS A 4 8.83 32.97 0.28
CA LYS A 4 7.80 32.91 -0.78
C LYS A 4 7.92 34.04 -1.81
N GLU A 5 8.41 35.21 -1.41
CA GLU A 5 8.60 36.36 -2.32
C GLU A 5 9.80 36.12 -3.24
N LEU A 6 10.87 35.50 -2.74
CA LEU A 6 12.09 35.23 -3.52
C LEU A 6 11.87 34.13 -4.57
N ILE A 7 11.10 33.08 -4.23
CA ILE A 7 10.75 31.99 -5.17
C ILE A 7 9.86 32.50 -6.31
N ALA A 8 8.94 33.42 -6.00
CA ALA A 8 8.03 34.00 -6.98
C ALA A 8 8.74 34.90 -8.02
N GLU A 9 9.88 35.50 -7.66
CA GLU A 9 10.66 36.37 -8.56
C GLU A 9 11.62 35.61 -9.48
N THR A 10 12.23 34.50 -9.02
CA THR A 10 13.33 33.85 -9.77
C THR A 10 12.96 32.51 -10.40
N GLY A 11 11.83 31.90 -10.03
CA GLY A 11 11.37 30.61 -10.57
C GLY A 11 12.17 29.38 -10.10
N SER A 12 13.40 29.56 -9.65
CA SER A 12 14.22 28.58 -8.93
C SER A 12 15.22 29.28 -8.01
N ILE A 13 15.67 28.59 -6.96
CA ILE A 13 16.69 29.08 -6.03
C ILE A 13 17.68 27.95 -5.76
N THR A 14 18.97 28.24 -5.88
CA THR A 14 20.05 27.33 -5.46
C THR A 14 20.42 27.65 -4.01
N LEU A 15 20.36 26.65 -3.14
CA LEU A 15 20.70 26.79 -1.72
C LEU A 15 21.79 25.80 -1.32
N SER A 16 22.70 26.26 -0.48
CA SER A 16 23.62 25.38 0.24
C SER A 16 22.88 24.63 1.35
N ARG A 17 23.44 23.50 1.78
CA ARG A 17 22.94 22.68 2.90
C ARG A 17 22.76 23.48 4.19
N LYS A 18 23.65 24.43 4.45
CA LYS A 18 23.60 25.30 5.62
C LYS A 18 22.42 26.26 5.59
N GLU A 19 22.04 26.73 4.39
CA GLU A 19 20.89 27.61 4.19
C GLU A 19 19.58 26.82 4.30
N LEU A 20 19.54 25.57 3.81
CA LEU A 20 18.41 24.66 4.01
C LEU A 20 18.14 24.40 5.50
N ASP A 21 19.18 24.11 6.29
CA ASP A 21 19.05 23.86 7.74
C ASP A 21 18.52 25.07 8.53
N LEU A 22 18.74 26.29 8.03
CA LEU A 22 18.21 27.52 8.63
C LEU A 22 16.71 27.70 8.33
N ILE A 23 16.27 27.39 7.11
CA ILE A 23 14.86 27.46 6.69
C ILE A 23 14.01 26.47 7.48
N PHE A 24 14.46 25.22 7.59
CA PHE A 24 13.74 24.17 8.32
C PHE A 24 13.79 24.33 9.85
N ARG A 25 14.56 25.29 10.38
CA ARG A 25 14.54 25.65 11.80
C ARG A 25 13.47 26.68 12.14
N GLU A 26 13.05 27.51 11.19
CA GLU A 26 12.06 28.57 11.44
C GLU A 26 10.61 28.10 11.20
N GLU A 27 10.40 27.09 10.36
CA GLU A 27 9.08 26.47 10.16
C GLU A 27 9.13 25.00 10.59
N ASN A 28 8.18 24.54 11.43
CA ASN A 28 8.06 23.18 11.97
C ASN A 28 7.79 22.12 10.87
N TYR A 29 8.70 21.96 9.91
CA TYR A 29 8.66 20.94 8.89
C TYR A 29 9.37 19.68 9.40
N SER A 30 8.62 18.57 9.42
CA SER A 30 9.12 17.24 9.76
C SER A 30 10.32 16.89 8.89
N LYS A 31 11.47 16.68 9.55
CA LYS A 31 12.75 16.25 8.97
C LYS A 31 12.59 15.07 8.01
N SER A 32 12.55 15.34 6.71
CA SER A 32 12.80 14.34 5.67
C SER A 32 14.29 14.35 5.34
N PHE A 33 15.04 13.42 5.93
CA PHE A 33 16.46 13.24 5.64
C PHE A 33 16.64 12.57 4.27
N ILE A 34 17.01 13.36 3.26
CA ILE A 34 17.78 12.86 2.13
C ILE A 34 19.25 13.08 2.51
N LYS A 35 20.06 12.02 2.55
CA LYS A 35 21.53 12.20 2.56
C LYS A 35 21.89 12.73 1.18
N LEU A 36 22.09 14.03 1.10
CA LEU A 36 22.52 14.75 -0.09
C LEU A 36 24.03 14.99 0.03
N ASP A 37 24.76 14.70 -1.05
CA ASP A 37 26.16 15.09 -1.22
C ASP A 37 26.24 16.60 -1.44
N ASP A 38 27.31 17.24 -0.99
CA ASP A 38 27.45 18.72 -0.91
C ASP A 38 27.37 19.45 -2.28
N ASN A 39 27.33 18.71 -3.39
CA ASN A 39 27.24 19.23 -4.76
C ASN A 39 25.88 18.98 -5.45
N SER A 40 24.85 18.56 -4.73
CA SER A 40 23.54 18.29 -5.34
C SER A 40 22.70 19.56 -5.49
N GLU A 41 22.35 19.91 -6.73
CA GLU A 41 21.40 20.98 -7.05
C GLU A 41 19.96 20.47 -6.87
N ILE A 42 19.16 21.16 -6.05
CA ILE A 42 17.73 20.90 -5.92
C ILE A 42 16.98 21.89 -6.79
N ILE A 43 16.41 21.42 -7.89
CA ILE A 43 15.47 22.20 -8.70
C ILE A 43 14.08 22.03 -8.07
N ILE A 44 13.58 23.07 -7.40
CA ILE A 44 12.20 23.13 -6.91
C ILE A 44 11.35 23.73 -8.03
N ASP A 45 10.76 22.87 -8.86
CA ASP A 45 9.78 23.29 -9.86
C ASP A 45 8.46 23.63 -9.15
N SER A 46 8.08 24.91 -9.18
CA SER A 46 6.87 25.43 -8.55
C SER A 46 5.59 25.20 -9.36
N SER A 47 5.68 24.52 -10.51
CA SER A 47 4.53 24.22 -11.37
C SER A 47 3.78 22.93 -11.01
N GLY A 48 4.33 22.10 -10.12
CA GLY A 48 3.72 20.86 -9.64
C GLY A 48 2.92 21.02 -8.34
N SER A 49 1.86 20.22 -8.15
CA SER A 49 1.17 20.14 -6.85
C SER A 49 2.16 19.71 -5.76
N PHE A 50 2.40 20.57 -4.77
CA PHE A 50 3.26 20.27 -3.62
C PHE A 50 2.92 18.91 -2.99
N GLU A 51 1.64 18.56 -2.91
CA GLU A 51 1.18 17.29 -2.36
C GLU A 51 1.64 16.08 -3.17
N ASN A 52 1.62 16.17 -4.50
CA ASN A 52 2.09 15.09 -5.36
C ASN A 52 3.59 14.86 -5.17
N ASN A 53 4.38 15.93 -5.17
CA ASN A 53 5.82 15.85 -4.92
C ASN A 53 6.11 15.24 -3.53
N TYR A 54 5.36 15.63 -2.49
CA TYR A 54 5.51 15.02 -1.16
C TYR A 54 5.15 13.54 -1.15
N ASN A 55 4.09 13.14 -1.85
CA ASN A 55 3.66 11.75 -1.91
C ASN A 55 4.65 10.88 -2.70
N GLU A 56 5.24 11.40 -3.78
CA GLU A 56 6.33 10.74 -4.52
C GLU A 56 7.56 10.55 -3.63
N ILE A 57 8.00 11.57 -2.91
CA ILE A 57 9.13 11.47 -1.97
C ILE A 57 8.83 10.46 -0.85
N ARG A 58 7.59 10.41 -0.34
CA ARG A 58 7.18 9.42 0.66
C ARG A 58 7.22 8.00 0.09
N LEU A 59 6.69 7.81 -1.12
CA LEU A 59 6.70 6.51 -1.80
C LEU A 59 8.13 6.00 -1.97
N LEU A 60 9.03 6.85 -2.51
CA LEU A 60 10.45 6.53 -2.65
C LEU A 60 11.11 6.17 -1.31
N ASN A 61 10.74 6.86 -0.22
CA ASN A 61 11.24 6.54 1.11
C ASN A 61 10.68 5.20 1.64
N LEU A 62 9.40 4.89 1.40
CA LEU A 62 8.84 3.58 1.74
C LEU A 62 9.58 2.47 0.99
N GLU A 63 9.74 2.65 -0.32
CA GLU A 63 10.40 1.71 -1.20
C GLU A 63 11.84 1.44 -0.75
N ARG A 64 12.60 2.50 -0.44
CA ARG A 64 14.01 2.42 -0.04
C ARG A 64 14.22 1.90 1.38
N LEU A 65 13.39 2.29 2.33
CA LEU A 65 13.65 2.05 3.76
C LEU A 65 12.94 0.81 4.31
N PHE A 66 11.80 0.43 3.74
CA PHE A 66 10.92 -0.55 4.36
C PHE A 66 10.61 -1.78 3.48
N THR A 67 10.82 -1.74 2.17
CA THR A 67 10.47 -2.88 1.27
C THR A 67 11.17 -4.18 1.67
N GLU A 68 12.49 -4.17 1.81
CA GLU A 68 13.24 -5.39 2.13
C GLU A 68 12.92 -5.89 3.55
N LYS A 69 12.63 -4.96 4.47
CA LYS A 69 12.18 -5.28 5.83
C LYS A 69 10.80 -5.95 5.81
N LEU A 70 9.85 -5.43 5.03
CA LEU A 70 8.52 -6.01 4.89
C LEU A 70 8.59 -7.40 4.25
N LYS A 71 9.40 -7.57 3.19
CA LYS A 71 9.64 -8.87 2.56
C LYS A 71 10.18 -9.90 3.55
N LEU A 72 11.16 -9.51 4.37
CA LEU A 72 11.70 -10.39 5.41
C LEU A 72 10.61 -10.81 6.40
N TYR A 73 9.80 -9.87 6.87
CA TYR A 73 8.70 -10.17 7.80
C TYR A 73 7.63 -11.08 7.19
N ILE A 74 7.32 -10.90 5.90
CA ILE A 74 6.41 -11.78 5.17
C ILE A 74 6.91 -13.23 5.13
N LEU A 75 8.21 -13.45 4.99
CA LEU A 75 8.80 -14.78 4.86
C LEU A 75 9.05 -15.45 6.21
N GLU A 76 9.42 -14.69 7.22
CA GLU A 76 9.85 -15.23 8.52
C GLU A 76 8.72 -15.40 9.53
N GLU A 77 7.61 -14.66 9.39
CA GLU A 77 6.57 -14.62 10.40
C GLU A 77 5.38 -15.53 10.08
N THR A 78 4.87 -16.21 11.10
CA THR A 78 3.59 -16.90 11.03
C THR A 78 2.47 -15.87 11.15
N PHE A 79 1.54 -15.89 10.18
CA PHE A 79 0.32 -15.09 10.25
C PHE A 79 -0.71 -15.85 11.09
N GLU A 80 -0.66 -15.62 12.41
CA GLU A 80 -1.60 -16.22 13.36
C GLU A 80 -2.84 -15.34 13.58
N TYR A 81 -3.99 -15.99 13.76
CA TYR A 81 -5.25 -15.28 14.01
C TYR A 81 -5.24 -14.69 15.42
N GLY A 82 -5.64 -13.42 15.53
CA GLY A 82 -5.70 -12.70 16.81
C GLY A 82 -4.37 -12.15 17.33
N TYR A 83 -3.24 -12.40 16.64
CA TYR A 83 -1.93 -11.89 17.02
C TYR A 83 -1.36 -10.96 15.95
N GLU A 84 -0.98 -9.76 16.35
CA GLU A 84 -0.31 -8.79 15.48
C GLU A 84 1.17 -9.14 15.30
N ASN A 85 1.64 -9.17 14.04
CA ASN A 85 3.03 -9.44 13.71
C ASN A 85 3.78 -8.16 13.30
N LYS A 86 5.08 -8.26 12.98
CA LYS A 86 5.90 -7.10 12.62
C LYS A 86 5.50 -6.54 11.26
N ALA A 87 5.05 -7.38 10.31
CA ALA A 87 4.51 -6.90 9.04
C ALA A 87 3.26 -6.02 9.27
N ASP A 88 2.32 -6.47 10.11
CA ASP A 88 1.12 -5.70 10.49
C ASP A 88 1.52 -4.37 11.13
N THR A 89 2.39 -4.43 12.15
CA THR A 89 2.83 -3.25 12.90
C THR A 89 3.48 -2.23 11.97
N LEU A 90 4.37 -2.70 11.07
CA LEU A 90 5.03 -1.87 10.09
C LEU A 90 3.99 -1.18 9.19
N VAL A 91 3.10 -1.95 8.55
CA VAL A 91 2.16 -1.38 7.59
C VAL A 91 1.12 -0.49 8.26
N LYS A 92 0.58 -0.86 9.42
CA LYS A 92 -0.32 0.01 10.21
C LYS A 92 0.32 1.34 10.57
N SER A 93 1.62 1.33 10.93
CA SER A 93 2.34 2.58 11.21
C SER A 93 2.47 3.48 9.98
N GLN A 94 2.62 2.91 8.77
CA GLN A 94 2.69 3.71 7.54
C GLN A 94 1.30 4.16 7.08
N MET A 95 0.28 3.29 7.23
CA MET A 95 -1.11 3.62 6.95
C MET A 95 -1.62 4.82 7.75
N SER A 96 -1.22 4.94 9.02
CA SER A 96 -1.59 6.08 9.88
C SER A 96 -0.90 7.38 9.50
N LEU A 97 0.29 7.32 8.89
CA LEU A 97 1.02 8.48 8.39
C LEU A 97 0.50 8.96 7.03
N ASN A 98 0.34 8.04 6.08
CA ASN A 98 -0.22 8.33 4.76
C ASN A 98 -0.76 7.05 4.11
N ARG A 99 -2.07 6.84 4.25
CA ARG A 99 -2.77 5.66 3.73
C ARG A 99 -2.69 5.53 2.22
N VAL A 100 -2.78 6.65 1.49
CA VAL A 100 -2.77 6.64 0.01
C VAL A 100 -1.43 6.13 -0.50
N VAL A 101 -0.33 6.72 -0.02
CA VAL A 101 1.02 6.32 -0.41
C VAL A 101 1.36 4.91 0.08
N THR A 102 0.91 4.52 1.27
CA THR A 102 1.14 3.16 1.79
C THR A 102 0.45 2.10 0.93
N LYS A 103 -0.79 2.33 0.50
CA LYS A 103 -1.48 1.42 -0.41
C LYS A 103 -0.80 1.31 -1.77
N GLU A 104 -0.31 2.43 -2.29
CA GLU A 104 0.45 2.45 -3.54
C GLU A 104 1.75 1.65 -3.41
N TRP A 105 2.47 1.82 -2.30
CA TRP A 105 3.67 1.05 -2.01
C TRP A 105 3.41 -0.46 -1.91
N LEU A 106 2.34 -0.88 -1.23
CA LEU A 106 1.95 -2.30 -1.18
C LEU A 106 1.59 -2.85 -2.57
N ASN A 107 0.86 -2.07 -3.36
CA ASN A 107 0.53 -2.43 -4.74
C ASN A 107 1.81 -2.56 -5.60
N ASN A 108 2.77 -1.65 -5.45
CA ASN A 108 4.06 -1.74 -6.12
C ASN A 108 4.77 -3.05 -5.74
N ILE A 109 4.82 -3.41 -4.45
CA ILE A 109 5.43 -4.67 -4.04
C ILE A 109 4.70 -5.85 -4.69
N TYR A 110 3.38 -5.88 -4.68
CA TYR A 110 2.58 -6.95 -5.27
C TYR A 110 2.87 -7.11 -6.78
N VAL A 111 2.78 -6.02 -7.55
CA VAL A 111 2.96 -6.03 -9.01
C VAL A 111 4.38 -6.42 -9.41
N HIS A 112 5.40 -5.85 -8.74
CA HIS A 112 6.81 -6.17 -9.04
C HIS A 112 7.17 -7.63 -8.70
N ASN A 113 6.38 -8.30 -7.84
CA ASN A 113 6.59 -9.68 -7.42
C ASN A 113 5.53 -10.63 -7.99
N TYR A 114 4.85 -10.29 -9.09
CA TYR A 114 3.76 -11.10 -9.67
C TYR A 114 4.14 -12.55 -10.04
N ASN A 115 5.44 -12.87 -10.15
CA ASN A 115 5.92 -14.23 -10.40
C ASN A 115 6.49 -14.91 -9.15
N ASN A 116 6.39 -14.29 -7.97
CA ASN A 116 6.86 -14.84 -6.70
C ASN A 116 5.65 -15.07 -5.77
N SER A 117 5.21 -16.32 -5.69
CA SER A 117 4.03 -16.70 -4.93
C SER A 117 4.15 -16.40 -3.43
N GLU A 118 5.34 -16.54 -2.84
CA GLU A 118 5.55 -16.28 -1.41
C GLU A 118 5.24 -14.82 -1.05
N TYR A 119 5.77 -13.87 -1.84
CA TYR A 119 5.51 -12.46 -1.61
C TYR A 119 4.08 -12.07 -1.95
N MET A 120 3.51 -12.60 -3.04
CA MET A 120 2.12 -12.33 -3.38
C MET A 120 1.17 -12.82 -2.28
N ASN A 121 1.33 -14.06 -1.81
CA ASN A 121 0.52 -14.63 -0.74
C ASN A 121 0.75 -13.87 0.57
N GLY A 122 1.98 -13.46 0.87
CA GLY A 122 2.30 -12.60 2.00
C GLY A 122 1.55 -11.27 1.99
N ILE A 123 1.57 -10.56 0.85
CA ILE A 123 0.83 -9.31 0.70
C ILE A 123 -0.67 -9.56 0.80
N LEU A 124 -1.21 -10.59 0.16
CA LEU A 124 -2.65 -10.93 0.22
C LEU A 124 -3.11 -11.22 1.66
N ARG A 125 -2.33 -11.98 2.43
CA ARG A 125 -2.60 -12.23 3.86
C ARG A 125 -2.49 -10.97 4.71
N LEU A 126 -1.55 -10.08 4.40
CA LEU A 126 -1.38 -8.84 5.13
C LEU A 126 -2.55 -7.88 4.89
N ILE A 127 -2.94 -7.68 3.64
CA ILE A 127 -4.04 -6.76 3.29
C ILE A 127 -5.39 -7.27 3.79
N SER A 128 -5.59 -8.59 3.91
CA SER A 128 -6.84 -9.18 4.39
C SER A 128 -7.07 -8.98 5.89
N ARG A 129 -6.05 -8.52 6.62
CA ARG A 129 -6.11 -8.23 8.07
C ARG A 129 -6.49 -6.77 8.37
N PHE A 130 -6.65 -5.94 7.34
CA PHE A 130 -7.17 -4.58 7.45
C PHE A 130 -8.67 -4.56 7.20
N GLU A 131 -9.34 -3.55 7.78
CA GLU A 131 -10.72 -3.27 7.43
C GLU A 131 -10.84 -2.93 5.94
N ILE A 132 -11.92 -3.37 5.32
CA ILE A 132 -12.12 -3.23 3.87
C ILE A 132 -12.03 -1.76 3.41
N ASP A 133 -12.56 -0.83 4.21
CA ASP A 133 -12.55 0.61 3.93
C ASP A 133 -11.15 1.24 4.07
N GLU A 134 -10.25 0.61 4.83
CA GLU A 134 -8.87 1.09 4.96
C GLU A 134 -8.04 0.74 3.73
N ILE A 135 -8.27 -0.45 3.18
CA ILE A 135 -7.44 -1.01 2.11
C ILE A 135 -8.05 -0.82 0.70
N SER A 136 -9.33 -0.48 0.61
CA SER A 136 -10.01 -0.19 -0.65
C SER A 136 -9.47 1.09 -1.33
N PRO A 137 -9.40 1.14 -2.68
CA PRO A 137 -9.73 0.08 -3.63
C PRO A 137 -8.56 -0.88 -3.96
N GLN A 138 -7.32 -0.56 -3.56
CA GLN A 138 -6.15 -1.34 -3.93
C GLN A 138 -6.22 -2.79 -3.42
N GLY A 139 -6.67 -3.01 -2.19
CA GLY A 139 -6.82 -4.34 -1.60
C GLY A 139 -7.71 -5.28 -2.45
N PRO A 140 -8.99 -4.93 -2.65
CA PRO A 140 -9.88 -5.70 -3.53
C PRO A 140 -9.33 -5.87 -4.95
N THR A 141 -8.68 -4.85 -5.51
CA THR A 141 -8.07 -4.93 -6.85
C THR A 141 -6.96 -5.98 -6.91
N MET A 142 -6.06 -6.01 -5.92
CA MET A 142 -5.02 -7.04 -5.80
C MET A 142 -5.63 -8.44 -5.60
N ALA A 143 -6.66 -8.57 -4.77
CA ALA A 143 -7.34 -9.85 -4.54
C ALA A 143 -8.03 -10.37 -5.81
N ILE A 144 -8.69 -9.52 -6.60
CA ILE A 144 -9.28 -9.91 -7.90
C ILE A 144 -8.20 -10.38 -8.87
N ALA A 145 -7.09 -9.65 -8.95
CA ALA A 145 -5.94 -10.05 -9.78
C ALA A 145 -5.37 -11.41 -9.34
N ALA A 146 -5.33 -11.67 -8.02
CA ALA A 146 -4.89 -12.95 -7.47
C ALA A 146 -5.81 -14.10 -7.87
N ILE A 147 -7.14 -13.92 -7.83
CA ILE A 147 -8.10 -14.96 -8.24
C ILE A 147 -7.96 -15.29 -9.74
N ALA A 148 -7.56 -14.31 -10.57
CA ALA A 148 -7.28 -14.53 -11.99
C ALA A 148 -5.88 -15.11 -12.28
N HIS A 149 -5.04 -15.31 -11.26
CA HIS A 149 -3.67 -15.79 -11.42
C HIS A 149 -3.63 -17.28 -11.81
N LYS A 150 -2.58 -17.76 -12.49
CA LYS A 150 -2.46 -19.17 -12.92
C LYS A 150 -2.13 -20.18 -11.80
N ASN A 151 -1.67 -19.69 -10.64
CA ASN A 151 -1.25 -20.50 -9.50
C ASN A 151 -2.43 -20.59 -8.52
N GLU A 152 -2.92 -21.81 -8.28
CA GLU A 152 -4.06 -22.07 -7.41
C GLU A 152 -3.89 -21.54 -5.97
N GLU A 153 -2.66 -21.56 -5.41
CA GLU A 153 -2.40 -21.02 -4.06
C GLU A 153 -2.61 -19.50 -3.99
N ILE A 154 -2.27 -18.81 -5.08
CA ILE A 154 -2.48 -17.36 -5.21
C ILE A 154 -3.98 -17.08 -5.43
N GLN A 155 -4.65 -17.92 -6.24
CA GLN A 155 -6.10 -17.83 -6.42
C GLN A 155 -6.84 -18.00 -5.08
N GLU A 156 -6.48 -19.02 -4.32
CA GLU A 156 -7.03 -19.29 -2.98
C GLU A 156 -6.80 -18.10 -2.03
N SER A 157 -5.60 -17.54 -2.02
CA SER A 157 -5.26 -16.38 -1.18
C SER A 157 -6.10 -15.16 -1.53
N GLY A 158 -6.43 -14.96 -2.81
CA GLY A 158 -7.37 -13.94 -3.26
C GLY A 158 -8.79 -14.16 -2.73
N ILE A 159 -9.30 -15.40 -2.79
CA ILE A 159 -10.63 -15.76 -2.25
C ILE A 159 -10.67 -15.56 -0.73
N ARG A 160 -9.63 -16.00 0.00
CA ARG A 160 -9.49 -15.83 1.45
C ARG A 160 -9.50 -14.37 1.87
N ALA A 161 -8.93 -13.47 1.06
CA ALA A 161 -8.99 -12.04 1.35
C ALA A 161 -10.43 -11.52 1.35
N PHE A 162 -11.24 -11.91 0.36
CA PHE A 162 -12.66 -11.56 0.31
C PHE A 162 -13.49 -12.21 1.41
N GLU A 163 -13.20 -13.47 1.77
CA GLU A 163 -13.79 -14.13 2.94
C GLU A 163 -13.50 -13.34 4.22
N SER A 164 -12.26 -12.90 4.41
CA SER A 164 -11.85 -12.14 5.60
C SER A 164 -12.60 -10.81 5.71
N TRP A 165 -12.82 -10.11 4.59
CA TRP A 165 -13.54 -8.85 4.59
C TRP A 165 -15.07 -8.98 4.68
N SER A 166 -15.63 -10.12 4.27
CA SER A 166 -17.08 -10.43 4.29
C SER A 166 -17.98 -9.26 3.87
N SER A 167 -17.59 -8.58 2.78
CA SER A 167 -18.23 -7.33 2.35
C SER A 167 -19.23 -7.57 1.21
N PHE A 168 -20.50 -7.22 1.45
CA PHE A 168 -21.58 -7.36 0.47
C PHE A 168 -21.32 -6.59 -0.85
N ASN A 169 -20.58 -5.48 -0.77
CA ASN A 169 -20.28 -4.61 -1.92
C ASN A 169 -19.53 -5.33 -3.05
N HIS A 170 -18.85 -6.45 -2.75
CA HIS A 170 -18.04 -7.18 -3.71
C HIS A 170 -18.72 -8.43 -4.28
N ILE A 171 -19.93 -8.79 -3.84
CA ILE A 171 -20.61 -10.03 -4.28
C ILE A 171 -20.79 -10.08 -5.79
N ASN A 172 -21.24 -8.97 -6.40
CA ASN A 172 -21.45 -8.91 -7.84
C ASN A 172 -20.14 -9.13 -8.62
N ILE A 173 -19.03 -8.64 -8.08
CA ILE A 173 -17.70 -8.87 -8.65
C ILE A 173 -17.34 -10.36 -8.53
N LEU A 174 -17.46 -10.94 -7.32
CA LEU A 174 -17.14 -12.35 -7.08
C LEU A 174 -17.94 -13.31 -7.96
N LYS A 175 -19.24 -13.07 -8.15
CA LYS A 175 -20.11 -13.86 -9.03
C LYS A 175 -19.72 -13.78 -10.51
N SER A 176 -19.01 -12.73 -10.92
CA SER A 176 -18.57 -12.55 -12.31
C SER A 176 -17.26 -13.27 -12.61
N ILE A 177 -16.49 -13.65 -11.58
CA ILE A 177 -15.19 -14.29 -11.72
C ILE A 177 -15.38 -15.75 -12.13
N LYS A 178 -14.53 -16.21 -13.06
CA LYS A 178 -14.46 -17.60 -13.48
C LYS A 178 -13.17 -18.22 -12.97
N VAL A 179 -13.31 -19.33 -12.25
CA VAL A 179 -12.18 -20.16 -11.80
C VAL A 179 -12.31 -21.53 -12.44
N GLU A 180 -11.22 -21.98 -13.08
CA GLU A 180 -11.19 -23.23 -13.84
C GLU A 180 -11.22 -24.44 -12.90
N SER A 181 -10.40 -24.39 -11.84
CA SER A 181 -10.30 -25.44 -10.83
C SER A 181 -11.62 -25.65 -10.09
N GLU A 182 -12.12 -26.89 -10.05
CA GLU A 182 -13.41 -27.22 -9.44
C GLU A 182 -13.44 -26.86 -7.95
N TRP A 183 -12.40 -27.25 -7.20
CA TRP A 183 -12.38 -27.05 -5.75
C TRP A 183 -12.33 -25.56 -5.39
N LEU A 184 -11.60 -24.73 -6.15
CA LEU A 184 -11.58 -23.28 -5.94
C LEU A 184 -12.91 -22.63 -6.32
N ARG A 185 -13.57 -23.14 -7.37
CA ARG A 185 -14.92 -22.69 -7.74
C ARG A 185 -15.92 -23.02 -6.65
N GLU A 186 -15.87 -24.22 -6.07
CA GLU A 186 -16.68 -24.61 -4.91
C GLU A 186 -16.40 -23.72 -3.70
N TYR A 187 -15.12 -23.44 -3.41
CA TYR A 187 -14.72 -22.57 -2.32
C TYR A 187 -15.21 -21.12 -2.52
N LEU A 188 -14.99 -20.52 -3.70
CA LEU A 188 -15.52 -19.20 -4.04
C LEU A 188 -17.04 -19.14 -3.87
N ASN A 189 -17.76 -20.14 -4.37
CA ASN A 189 -19.21 -20.21 -4.22
C ASN A 189 -19.66 -20.34 -2.75
N SER A 190 -18.90 -21.06 -1.92
CA SER A 190 -19.13 -21.15 -0.48
C SER A 190 -18.99 -19.77 0.19
N VAL A 191 -17.91 -19.04 -0.12
CA VAL A 191 -17.68 -17.69 0.40
C VAL A 191 -18.81 -16.74 -0.02
N ILE A 192 -19.20 -16.75 -1.30
CA ILE A 192 -20.33 -15.93 -1.78
C ILE A 192 -21.60 -16.23 -0.98
N LYS A 193 -21.95 -17.51 -0.79
CA LYS A 193 -23.14 -17.91 -0.03
C LYS A 193 -23.09 -17.47 1.43
N ASN A 194 -21.92 -17.56 2.06
CA ASN A 194 -21.75 -17.13 3.45
C ASN A 194 -21.98 -15.62 3.61
N ILE A 195 -21.39 -14.81 2.71
CA ILE A 195 -21.61 -13.36 2.72
C ILE A 195 -23.08 -13.05 2.43
N GLU A 196 -23.73 -13.71 1.47
CA GLU A 196 -25.17 -13.49 1.22
C GLU A 196 -26.05 -13.82 2.43
N ALA A 197 -25.77 -14.93 3.10
CA ALA A 197 -26.53 -15.37 4.27
C ALA A 197 -26.38 -14.38 5.43
N GLU A 198 -25.17 -13.88 5.70
CA GLU A 198 -24.92 -12.92 6.77
C GLU A 198 -25.77 -11.65 6.61
N TYR A 199 -25.89 -11.11 5.40
CA TYR A 199 -26.64 -9.87 5.16
C TYR A 199 -28.14 -10.11 4.98
N ALA A 200 -28.57 -11.31 4.57
CA ALA A 200 -29.98 -11.69 4.50
C ALA A 200 -30.64 -11.82 5.89
N VAL A 201 -29.85 -12.08 6.95
CA VAL A 201 -30.36 -12.10 8.34
C VAL A 201 -30.51 -10.68 8.92
N VAL A 202 -29.82 -9.70 8.35
CA VAL A 202 -29.76 -8.31 8.83
C VAL A 202 -30.80 -7.41 8.12
N SER A 203 -31.49 -7.92 7.10
CA SER A 203 -32.53 -7.22 6.31
C SER A 203 -33.94 -7.68 6.62
#